data_AF-A0A9D7I649-F1
#
_entry.id   AF-A0A9D7I649-F1
#
_cell.length_a   1.000
_cell.length_b   1.000
_cell.length_c   1.000
_cell.angle_alpha   90.00
_cell.angle_beta   90.00
_cell.angle_gamma   90.00
#
_symmetry.space_group_name_H-M   'P 1'
#
loop_
_entity.id
_entity.type
_entity.pdbx_description
1 polymer ?
#
loop_
_entity_poly.entity_id
_entity_poly.type
_entity_poly.pdbx_seq_one_letter_code
_entity_poly.pdbx_strand_id
1 'polypeptide(L)'
;MRRFYWLILKYYYGVCKRKKQIEKLKEIDANYDNNPEKINTGNTTAPSKRIIALIPEYEGNKVSVGAVLAGIEGIEVQKGRCKHFSDWINKIQNISEQSV
;
A
#
# COMPACT_ATOMS: atom_id res chain seq x y z
N MET A 1 1.31 6.52 -3.75
CA MET A 1 1.76 5.38 -2.93
C MET A 1 0.88 5.19 -1.68
N ARG A 2 -0.46 5.19 -1.82
CA ARG A 2 -1.38 5.49 -0.71
C ARG A 2 -1.93 4.27 0.04
N ARG A 3 -1.77 3.08 -0.54
CA ARG A 3 -2.27 1.84 0.07
C ARG A 3 -1.60 0.57 -0.46
N PHE A 4 -0.42 0.71 -1.08
CA PHE A 4 0.50 -0.41 -1.28
C PHE A 4 0.77 -1.14 0.04
N TYR A 5 0.78 -0.37 1.12
CA TYR A 5 0.98 -0.81 2.50
C TYR A 5 -0.04 -1.83 3.00
N TRP A 6 -1.33 -1.61 2.71
CA TRP A 6 -2.42 -2.51 3.13
C TRP A 6 -2.41 -3.82 2.32
N LEU A 7 -1.95 -3.75 1.08
CA LEU A 7 -1.75 -4.92 0.24
C LEU A 7 -0.49 -5.69 0.66
N ILE A 8 0.62 -5.02 0.99
CA ILE A 8 1.82 -5.68 1.54
C ILE A 8 1.47 -6.46 2.79
N LEU A 9 0.70 -5.84 3.67
CA LEU A 9 0.05 -6.52 4.77
C LEU A 9 -0.66 -7.76 4.22
N LYS A 10 -1.67 -7.62 3.34
CA LYS A 10 -2.54 -8.69 2.77
C LYS A 10 -1.76 -9.88 2.19
N TYR A 11 -0.69 -9.64 1.44
CA TYR A 11 0.19 -10.66 0.86
C TYR A 11 1.00 -11.42 1.91
N TYR A 12 1.43 -10.73 2.97
CA TYR A 12 2.10 -11.36 4.11
C TYR A 12 1.13 -12.16 5.03
N TYR A 13 -0.20 -12.01 4.92
CA TYR A 13 -1.20 -12.77 5.73
C TYR A 13 -1.25 -14.27 5.39
N GLY A 14 -0.65 -14.71 4.28
CA GLY A 14 -0.67 -16.13 3.88
C GLY A 14 0.23 -17.04 4.72
N VAL A 15 1.12 -16.50 5.57
CA VAL A 15 2.08 -17.30 6.33
C VAL A 15 1.85 -17.10 7.82
N CYS A 16 1.48 -18.18 8.52
CA CYS A 16 1.22 -18.23 9.97
C CYS A 16 2.32 -17.65 10.88
N LYS A 17 3.50 -17.31 10.34
CA LYS A 17 4.68 -16.86 11.09
C LYS A 17 4.66 -15.39 11.55
N ARG A 18 3.75 -14.52 11.09
CA ARG A 18 3.82 -13.06 11.38
C ARG A 18 2.53 -12.40 11.90
N LYS A 19 1.60 -13.18 12.45
CA LYS A 19 0.32 -12.66 12.96
C LYS A 19 0.48 -11.47 13.93
N LYS A 20 1.47 -11.51 14.84
CA LYS A 20 1.71 -10.44 15.82
C LYS A 20 2.13 -9.10 15.18
N GLN A 21 3.04 -9.15 14.22
CA GLN A 21 3.51 -7.97 13.47
C GLN A 21 2.37 -7.32 12.70
N ILE A 22 1.50 -8.15 12.13
CA ILE A 22 0.34 -7.73 11.36
C ILE A 22 -0.70 -7.05 12.25
N GLU A 23 -1.02 -7.62 13.42
CA GLU A 23 -1.92 -6.97 14.38
C GLU A 23 -1.40 -5.61 14.84
N LYS A 24 -0.09 -5.49 15.12
CA LYS A 24 0.52 -4.19 15.44
C LYS A 24 0.36 -3.17 14.31
N LEU A 25 0.51 -3.59 13.06
CA LEU A 25 0.32 -2.70 11.91
C LEU A 25 -1.15 -2.28 11.75
N LYS A 26 -2.11 -3.12 12.13
CA LYS A 26 -3.54 -2.78 12.16
C LYS A 26 -3.86 -1.80 13.28
N GLU A 27 -3.33 -2.01 14.49
CA GLU A 27 -3.48 -1.07 15.61
C GLU A 27 -2.94 0.31 15.23
N ILE A 28 -1.78 0.33 14.56
CA ILE A 28 -1.21 1.56 14.04
C ILE A 28 -2.16 2.23 13.02
N ASP A 29 -2.77 1.49 12.11
CA ASP A 29 -3.71 2.06 11.12
C ASP A 29 -5.01 2.57 11.77
N ALA A 30 -5.50 1.86 12.79
CA ALA A 30 -6.69 2.24 13.57
C ALA A 30 -6.50 3.59 14.27
N ASN A 31 -5.29 3.90 14.74
CA ASN A 31 -4.95 5.20 15.35
C ASN A 31 -5.02 6.39 14.37
N TYR A 32 -5.20 6.14 13.07
CA TYR A 32 -5.31 7.16 12.03
C TYR A 32 -6.61 7.02 11.23
N ASP A 33 -7.70 6.65 11.89
CA ASP A 33 -9.03 6.44 11.30
C ASP A 33 -9.06 5.38 10.19
N ASN A 34 -8.16 4.39 10.25
CA ASN A 34 -7.94 3.42 9.17
C ASN A 34 -7.62 4.11 7.83
N ASN A 35 -7.03 5.30 7.90
CA ASN A 35 -6.60 6.08 6.77
C ASN A 35 -5.06 6.17 6.72
N PRO A 36 -4.41 5.26 5.99
CA PRO A 36 -2.95 5.27 5.87
C PRO A 36 -2.39 6.49 5.15
N GLU A 37 -3.21 7.32 4.51
CA GLU A 37 -2.78 8.62 3.98
C GLU A 37 -2.47 9.62 5.08
N LYS A 38 -3.13 9.51 6.25
CA LYS A 38 -2.84 10.34 7.43
C LYS A 38 -1.56 9.92 8.17
N ILE A 39 -1.01 8.74 7.85
CA ILE A 39 0.17 8.16 8.52
C ILE A 39 1.48 8.73 7.95
N ASN A 40 1.47 9.31 6.75
CA ASN A 40 2.68 9.74 6.05
C ASN A 40 3.21 11.09 6.54
N THR A 41 3.73 11.14 7.77
CA THR A 41 4.07 12.39 8.49
C THR A 41 5.57 12.71 8.61
N GLY A 42 6.47 11.91 8.04
CA GLY A 42 7.91 12.21 8.12
C GLY A 42 8.85 11.08 7.70
N ASN A 43 10.15 11.40 7.63
CA ASN A 43 11.21 10.51 7.12
C ASN A 43 11.38 9.23 7.97
N THR A 44 11.04 9.29 9.26
CA THR A 44 11.11 8.17 10.21
C THR A 44 9.76 7.48 10.43
N THR A 45 8.64 8.17 10.17
CA THR A 45 7.28 7.66 10.40
C THR A 45 6.60 7.15 9.13
N ALA A 46 7.27 7.26 7.98
CA ALA A 46 6.77 6.77 6.70
C ALA A 46 6.28 5.31 6.83
N PRO A 47 5.18 4.95 6.14
CA PRO A 47 4.67 3.60 6.18
C PRO A 47 5.78 2.58 5.94
N SER A 48 6.53 2.65 4.83
CA SER A 48 7.57 1.64 4.51
C SER A 48 8.50 1.35 5.70
N LYS A 49 8.95 2.38 6.43
CA LYS A 49 9.82 2.25 7.62
C LYS A 49 9.14 1.54 8.79
N ARG A 50 7.83 1.75 9.02
CA ARG A 50 7.05 1.03 10.03
C ARG A 50 6.90 -0.47 9.72
N ILE A 51 6.80 -0.86 8.44
CA ILE A 51 6.75 -2.29 8.07
C ILE A 51 8.15 -2.88 8.28
N ILE A 52 9.21 -2.18 7.86
CA ILE A 52 10.58 -2.67 8.01
C ILE A 52 10.95 -2.87 9.48
N ALA A 53 10.51 -1.97 10.36
CA ALA A 53 10.72 -2.10 11.80
C ALA A 53 10.08 -3.37 12.39
N LEU A 54 8.98 -3.84 11.82
CA LEU A 54 8.27 -5.04 12.28
C LEU A 54 8.64 -6.30 11.47
N ILE A 55 8.99 -6.13 10.20
CA ILE A 55 9.26 -7.16 9.19
C ILE A 55 10.50 -6.70 8.37
N PRO A 56 11.73 -6.90 8.89
CA PRO A 56 12.95 -6.41 8.25
C PRO A 56 13.17 -6.89 6.82
N GLU A 57 12.71 -8.11 6.49
CA GLU A 57 12.83 -8.70 5.16
C GLU A 57 12.04 -7.95 4.09
N TYR A 58 11.07 -7.12 4.49
CA TYR A 58 10.34 -6.28 3.55
C TYR A 58 11.26 -5.27 2.85
N GLU A 59 12.35 -4.80 3.48
CA GLU A 59 13.29 -3.82 2.87
C GLU A 59 13.83 -4.30 1.51
N GLY A 60 14.29 -5.55 1.43
CA GLY A 60 14.79 -6.15 0.18
C GLY A 60 13.70 -6.62 -0.78
N ASN A 61 12.45 -6.73 -0.32
CA ASN A 61 11.34 -7.33 -1.09
C ASN A 61 10.27 -6.32 -1.53
N LYS A 62 10.48 -5.02 -1.31
CA LYS A 62 9.48 -3.98 -1.59
C LYS A 62 8.92 -4.04 -3.01
N VAL A 63 9.82 -4.12 -3.99
CA VAL A 63 9.47 -4.08 -5.42
C VAL A 63 8.67 -5.32 -5.81
N SER A 64 9.18 -6.51 -5.47
CA SER A 64 8.54 -7.79 -5.81
C SER A 64 7.17 -7.94 -5.16
N VAL A 65 7.06 -7.62 -3.87
CA VAL A 65 5.78 -7.67 -3.16
C VAL A 65 4.79 -6.69 -3.78
N GLY A 66 5.26 -5.50 -4.15
CA GLY A 66 4.41 -4.51 -4.81
C GLY A 66 3.88 -4.99 -6.17
N ALA A 67 4.76 -5.50 -7.03
CA ALA A 67 4.38 -6.00 -8.34
C ALA A 67 3.36 -7.15 -8.26
N VAL A 68 3.60 -8.12 -7.37
CA VAL A 68 2.69 -9.26 -7.19
C VAL A 68 1.30 -8.80 -6.73
N LEU A 69 1.25 -7.85 -5.80
CA LEU A 69 -0.02 -7.32 -5.29
C LEU A 69 -0.82 -6.55 -6.32
N ALA A 70 -0.14 -5.74 -7.12
CA ALA A 70 -0.77 -5.03 -8.22
C ALA A 70 -1.35 -6.01 -9.24
N GLY A 71 -0.64 -7.11 -9.52
CA GLY A 71 -1.11 -8.18 -10.40
C GLY A 71 -2.31 -8.95 -9.85
N ILE A 72 -2.30 -9.30 -8.56
CA ILE A 72 -3.40 -10.07 -7.93
C ILE A 72 -4.70 -9.27 -7.90
N GLU A 73 -4.64 -7.99 -7.53
CA GLU A 73 -5.86 -7.19 -7.32
C GLU A 73 -6.31 -6.48 -8.61
N GLY A 74 -5.40 -6.27 -9.56
CA GLY A 74 -5.70 -5.57 -10.81
C GLY A 74 -5.92 -4.06 -10.61
N ILE A 75 -6.00 -3.33 -11.72
CA ILE A 75 -6.03 -1.85 -11.70
C ILE A 75 -7.37 -1.28 -11.23
N GLU A 76 -8.49 -1.91 -11.57
CA GLU A 76 -9.83 -1.41 -11.19
C GLU A 76 -10.06 -1.44 -9.69
N VAL A 77 -9.62 -2.51 -9.02
CA VAL A 77 -9.67 -2.60 -7.56
C VAL A 77 -8.78 -1.53 -6.92
N GLN A 78 -7.62 -1.24 -7.51
CA GLN A 78 -6.73 -0.18 -7.04
C GLN A 78 -7.34 1.22 -7.20
N LYS A 79 -8.04 1.48 -8.32
CA LYS A 79 -8.78 2.72 -8.56
C LYS A 79 -9.91 2.91 -7.53
N GLY A 80 -10.71 1.87 -7.28
CA GLY A 80 -11.80 1.92 -6.29
C GLY A 80 -11.33 2.15 -4.85
N ARG A 81 -10.09 1.76 -4.51
CA ARG A 81 -9.54 1.88 -3.15
C ARG A 81 -8.80 3.18 -2.88
N CYS A 82 -8.46 3.97 -3.91
CA CYS A 82 -7.62 5.15 -3.77
C CYS A 82 -8.07 6.25 -4.73
N LYS A 83 -8.82 7.22 -4.20
CA LYS A 83 -9.44 8.29 -5.01
C LYS A 83 -8.42 9.01 -5.88
N HIS A 84 -7.39 9.65 -5.31
CA HIS A 84 -6.44 10.36 -6.19
C HIS A 84 -5.46 9.44 -6.97
N PHE A 85 -5.50 8.11 -6.83
CA PHE A 85 -4.87 7.22 -7.84
C PHE A 85 -5.81 7.08 -9.01
N SER A 86 -7.10 6.84 -8.77
CA SER A 86 -8.12 6.89 -9.81
C SER A 86 -8.12 8.23 -10.54
N ASP A 87 -8.09 9.36 -9.82
CA ASP A 87 -8.06 10.68 -10.44
C ASP A 87 -6.78 10.87 -11.29
N TRP A 88 -5.65 10.31 -10.85
CA TRP A 88 -4.39 10.38 -11.59
C TRP A 88 -4.44 9.53 -12.87
N ILE A 89 -4.95 8.29 -12.79
CA ILE A 89 -5.14 7.43 -13.96
C ILE A 89 -6.11 8.08 -14.96
N ASN A 90 -7.24 8.62 -14.49
CA ASN A 90 -8.20 9.29 -15.36
C ASN A 90 -7.57 10.51 -16.05
N LYS A 91 -6.73 11.28 -15.36
CA LYS A 91 -5.98 12.39 -15.99
C LYS A 91 -5.05 11.89 -17.11
N ILE A 92 -4.33 10.80 -16.89
CA ILE A 92 -3.45 10.21 -17.90
C ILE A 92 -4.25 9.74 -19.11
N GLN A 93 -5.37 9.04 -18.89
CA GLN A 93 -6.24 8.54 -19.95
C GLN A 93 -6.82 9.68 -20.80
N ASN A 94 -7.30 10.75 -20.15
CA ASN A 94 -7.82 11.92 -20.86
C ASN A 94 -6.75 12.62 -21.72
N ILE A 95 -5.48 12.64 -21.29
CA ILE A 95 -4.38 13.21 -22.09
C ILE A 95 -4.12 12.34 -23.33
N SER A 96 -4.14 11.01 -23.18
CA SER A 96 -3.93 10.11 -24.33
C SER A 96 -5.07 10.18 -25.35
N GLU A 97 -6.31 10.44 -24.92
CA GLU A 97 -7.47 10.54 -25.82
C GLU A 97 -7.53 11.86 -26.59
N GLN A 98 -6.94 12.95 -26.06
CA GLN A 98 -6.85 14.24 -26.75
C GLN A 98 -5.70 14.32 -27.78
N SER A 99 -4.82 13.33 -27.79
CA SER A 99 -3.65 13.28 -28.68
C SER A 99 -3.90 12.42 -29.94
N VAL A 100 -5.16 12.02 -30.17
CA VAL A 100 -5.63 11.23 -31.31
C VAL A 100 -6.56 12.07 -32.18
#